data_AF-A4CV62-F1
#
_entry.id   AF-A4CV62-F1
#
_cell.length_a   1.000
_cell.length_b   1.000
_cell.length_c   1.000
_cell.angle_alpha   90.00
_cell.angle_beta   90.00
_cell.angle_gamma   90.00
#
_symmetry.space_group_name_H-M   'P 1'
#
loop_
_entity.id
_entity.type
_entity.pdbx_description
1 polymer ?
#
loop_
_entity_poly.entity_id
_entity_poly.type
_entity_poly.pdbx_seq_one_letter_code
_entity_poly.pdbx_strand_id
1 'polypeptide(L)'
;MSYRYSGALHRGSGWPPWFLPLLEKVSKQGNAPFNGCLFNLYRNGEDRMGWHADDEPEIDASFPIASLSFGATRDLQFRHRQTGQRLDLTLSDGDLLLMDPECQSLWMHGLPTRRRITTPRLNLTFRVFRTDDSVQRSTEAH
;
A
#
# COMPACT_ATOMS: atom_id res chain seq x y z
N MET A 1 -4.08 -16.70 5.25
CA MET A 1 -4.90 -15.75 4.48
C MET A 1 -4.82 -16.10 3.01
N SER A 2 -5.96 -16.18 2.34
CA SER A 2 -6.06 -16.31 0.89
C SER A 2 -6.63 -15.02 0.33
N TYR A 3 -5.95 -14.38 -0.62
CA TYR A 3 -6.50 -13.25 -1.37
C TYR A 3 -6.48 -13.59 -2.86
N ARG A 4 -7.40 -12.98 -3.62
CA ARG A 4 -7.47 -13.13 -5.07
C ARG A 4 -6.87 -11.89 -5.71
N TYR A 5 -5.92 -12.07 -6.62
CA TYR A 5 -5.39 -11.00 -7.47
C TYR A 5 -5.22 -11.54 -8.87
N SER A 6 -5.68 -10.80 -9.89
CA SER A 6 -5.64 -11.22 -11.30
C SER A 6 -6.27 -12.60 -11.59
N GLY A 7 -7.24 -13.03 -10.78
CA GLY A 7 -7.91 -14.34 -10.90
C GLY A 7 -7.20 -15.51 -10.22
N ALA A 8 -5.94 -15.36 -9.79
CA ALA A 8 -5.19 -16.39 -9.08
C ALA A 8 -5.47 -16.35 -7.56
N LEU A 9 -5.65 -17.53 -6.95
CA LEU A 9 -5.78 -17.68 -5.51
C LEU A 9 -4.39 -17.71 -4.88
N HIS A 10 -4.00 -16.62 -4.22
CA HIS A 10 -2.73 -16.56 -3.51
C HIS A 10 -2.95 -16.95 -2.05
N ARG A 11 -2.54 -18.17 -1.68
CA ARG A 11 -2.44 -18.59 -0.28
C ARG A 11 -1.12 -18.10 0.28
N GLY A 12 -1.15 -17.04 1.10
CA GLY A 12 0.04 -16.54 1.76
C GLY A 12 0.54 -17.57 2.77
N SER A 13 1.83 -17.91 2.71
CA SER A 13 2.55 -18.81 3.64
C SER A 13 2.79 -18.21 5.03
N GLY A 14 2.04 -17.18 5.41
CA GLY A 14 2.32 -16.32 6.57
C GLY A 14 3.39 -15.27 6.29
N TRP A 15 3.61 -14.39 7.26
CA TRP A 15 4.66 -13.37 7.22
C TRP A 15 6.00 -13.97 7.62
N PRO A 16 7.11 -13.61 6.96
CA PRO A 16 8.42 -14.03 7.42
C PRO A 16 8.75 -13.38 8.78
N PRO A 17 9.44 -14.06 9.70
CA PRO A 17 9.68 -13.56 11.06
C PRO A 17 10.35 -12.17 11.11
N TRP A 18 11.22 -11.87 10.15
CA TRP A 18 11.91 -10.58 10.06
C TRP A 18 10.96 -9.41 9.75
N PHE A 19 9.79 -9.67 9.16
CA PHE A 19 8.83 -8.62 8.77
C PHE A 19 7.83 -8.30 9.88
N LEU A 20 7.61 -9.22 10.82
CA LEU A 20 6.61 -9.06 11.89
C LEU A 20 6.82 -7.79 12.74
N PRO A 21 8.04 -7.45 13.20
CA PRO A 21 8.23 -6.23 14.00
C PRO A 21 7.89 -4.96 13.22
N LEU A 22 8.13 -4.96 11.91
CA LEU A 22 7.79 -3.82 11.05
C LEU A 22 6.28 -3.72 10.87
N LEU A 23 5.62 -4.85 10.58
CA LEU A 23 4.16 -4.91 10.46
C LEU A 23 3.49 -4.42 11.75
N GLU A 24 3.91 -4.91 12.92
CA GLU A 24 3.37 -4.48 14.22
C GLU A 24 3.54 -2.97 14.44
N LYS A 25 4.73 -2.43 14.13
CA LYS A 25 5.00 -0.99 14.29
C LYS A 25 4.10 -0.16 13.38
N VAL A 26 3.95 -0.53 12.11
CA VAL A 26 3.11 0.18 11.15
C VAL A 26 1.63 0.07 11.52
N SER A 27 1.16 -1.13 11.89
CA SER A 27 -0.22 -1.36 12.36
C SER A 27 -0.56 -0.53 13.59
N LYS A 28 0.38 -0.40 14.53
CA LYS A 28 0.20 0.45 15.71
C LYS A 28 0.10 1.94 15.34
N GLN A 29 0.94 2.42 14.43
CA GLN A 29 0.90 3.83 14.00
C GLN A 29 -0.37 4.16 13.21
N GLY A 30 -0.81 3.25 12.34
CA GLY A 30 -2.03 3.40 11.55
C GLY A 30 -3.32 3.06 12.29
N ASN A 31 -3.23 2.57 13.54
CA ASN A 31 -4.37 2.01 14.29
C ASN A 31 -5.23 1.05 13.43
N ALA A 32 -4.56 0.19 12.67
CA ALA A 32 -5.20 -0.65 11.66
C ALA A 32 -4.61 -2.07 11.66
N PRO A 33 -5.43 -3.11 11.44
CA PRO A 33 -4.98 -4.50 11.41
C PRO A 33 -4.44 -4.86 10.02
N PHE A 34 -3.36 -4.21 9.58
CA PHE A 34 -2.78 -4.47 8.26
C PHE A 34 -2.46 -5.95 8.06
N ASN A 35 -2.95 -6.50 6.96
CA ASN A 35 -2.87 -7.94 6.66
C ASN A 35 -2.37 -8.23 5.23
N GLY A 36 -2.02 -7.19 4.48
CA GLY A 36 -1.28 -7.31 3.24
C GLY A 36 -0.31 -6.14 3.03
N CYS A 37 0.76 -6.39 2.28
CA CYS A 37 1.82 -5.42 2.00
C CYS A 37 2.36 -5.63 0.58
N LEU A 38 2.34 -4.58 -0.23
CA LEU A 38 2.92 -4.57 -1.57
C LEU A 38 4.28 -3.84 -1.55
N PHE A 39 5.29 -4.48 -2.12
CA PHE A 39 6.64 -3.93 -2.24
C PHE A 39 6.83 -3.37 -3.64
N ASN A 40 7.07 -2.07 -3.74
CA ASN A 40 7.41 -1.39 -4.99
C ASN A 40 8.87 -0.94 -4.94
N LEU A 41 9.72 -1.56 -5.75
CA LEU A 41 11.11 -1.14 -5.95
C LEU A 41 11.20 -0.24 -7.19
N TYR A 42 11.58 1.02 -6.97
CA TYR A 42 11.95 1.96 -8.02
C TYR A 42 13.48 1.99 -8.08
N ARG A 43 14.07 1.44 -9.14
CA ARG A 43 15.53 1.27 -9.28
C ARG A 43 16.26 2.60 -9.35
N ASN A 44 15.60 3.61 -9.93
CA ASN A 44 16.07 4.98 -10.05
C ASN A 44 14.88 5.93 -10.34
N GLY A 45 15.20 7.16 -10.76
CA GLY A 45 14.23 8.18 -11.12
C GLY A 45 13.46 7.95 -12.42
N GLU A 46 13.84 6.99 -13.26
CA GLU A 46 13.11 6.65 -14.49
C GLU A 46 11.85 5.84 -14.20
N ASP A 47 11.93 4.94 -13.21
CA ASP A 47 10.79 4.17 -12.72
C ASP A 47 9.72 5.12 -12.15
N ARG A 48 8.46 4.84 -12.52
CA ARG A 48 7.29 5.65 -12.21
C ARG A 48 6.09 4.79 -11.86
N MET A 49 5.15 5.39 -11.15
CA MET A 49 3.80 4.85 -11.00
C MET A 49 2.82 5.86 -11.58
N GLY A 50 1.97 5.41 -12.51
CA GLY A 50 0.95 6.26 -13.12
C GLY A 50 -0.06 6.75 -12.08
N TRP A 51 -0.95 7.65 -12.50
CA TRP A 51 -2.04 8.08 -11.64
C TRP A 51 -3.01 6.92 -11.36
N HIS A 52 -3.23 6.62 -10.08
CA HIS A 52 -4.12 5.55 -9.61
C HIS A 52 -4.73 5.91 -8.26
N ALA A 53 -5.68 5.11 -7.80
CA ALA A 53 -6.12 5.03 -6.42
C ALA A 53 -6.08 3.56 -6.02
N ASP A 54 -5.86 3.27 -4.74
CA ASP A 54 -5.93 1.92 -4.20
C ASP A 54 -7.39 1.61 -3.84
N ASP A 55 -8.26 1.48 -4.85
CA ASP A 55 -9.71 1.29 -4.73
C ASP A 55 -10.18 -0.12 -5.12
N GLU A 56 -9.29 -1.11 -5.05
CA GLU A 56 -9.63 -2.51 -5.33
C GLU A 56 -10.72 -3.05 -4.37
N PRO A 57 -11.74 -3.79 -4.86
CA PRO A 57 -12.83 -4.32 -4.05
C PRO A 57 -12.40 -5.26 -2.91
N GLU A 58 -11.22 -5.85 -2.99
CA GLU A 58 -10.69 -6.72 -1.94
C GLU A 58 -10.14 -5.91 -0.75
N ILE A 59 -9.85 -4.63 -0.92
CA ILE A 59 -9.36 -3.74 0.14
C ILE A 59 -10.54 -3.28 0.99
N ASP A 60 -10.37 -3.34 2.32
CA ASP A 60 -11.29 -2.75 3.27
C ASP A 60 -11.06 -1.25 3.38
N ALA A 61 -11.85 -0.49 2.63
CA ALA A 61 -11.81 0.97 2.59
C ALA A 61 -12.19 1.66 3.91
N SER A 62 -12.57 0.93 4.98
CA SER A 62 -12.79 1.52 6.31
C SER A 62 -11.51 1.79 7.09
N PHE A 63 -10.37 1.22 6.64
CA PHE A 63 -9.06 1.42 7.25
C PHE A 63 -8.16 2.31 6.39
N PRO A 64 -7.19 3.01 7.02
CA PRO A 64 -6.20 3.76 6.26
C PRO A 64 -5.29 2.82 5.46
N ILE A 65 -4.62 3.37 4.46
CA ILE A 65 -3.49 2.73 3.79
C ILE A 65 -2.20 3.37 4.31
N ALA A 66 -1.25 2.53 4.71
CA ALA A 66 0.07 3.00 5.17
C ALA A 66 1.11 2.80 4.07
N SER A 67 1.85 3.86 3.74
CA SER A 67 2.92 3.85 2.74
C SER A 67 4.24 4.24 3.40
N LEU A 68 5.14 3.26 3.52
CA LEU A 68 6.46 3.44 4.14
C LEU A 68 7.55 3.48 3.08
N SER A 69 8.39 4.52 3.12
CA SER A 69 9.44 4.77 2.15
C SER A 69 10.83 4.45 2.71
N PHE A 70 11.69 3.85 1.88
CA PHE A 70 13.12 3.66 2.15
C PHE A 70 13.95 4.05 0.93
N GLY A 71 15.15 4.57 1.15
CA GLY A 71 16.10 4.98 0.13
C GLY A 71 15.81 6.38 -0.42
N ALA A 72 15.84 6.53 -1.74
CA ALA A 72 15.79 7.84 -2.39
C ALA A 72 14.48 8.61 -2.10
N THR A 73 14.63 9.88 -1.71
CA THR A 73 13.51 10.81 -1.55
C THR A 73 12.78 11.03 -2.88
N ARG A 74 11.45 10.97 -2.87
CA ARG A 74 10.60 11.20 -4.05
C ARG A 74 9.34 11.98 -3.69
N ASP A 75 8.85 12.77 -4.63
CA ASP A 75 7.56 13.43 -4.53
C ASP A 75 6.45 12.45 -4.93
N LEU A 76 5.57 12.13 -4.00
CA LEU A 76 4.28 11.51 -4.29
C LEU A 76 3.29 12.63 -4.61
N GLN A 77 2.76 12.60 -5.83
CA GLN A 77 1.80 13.62 -6.26
C GLN A 77 0.39 13.11 -6.01
N PHE A 78 -0.50 13.99 -5.55
CA PHE A 78 -1.93 13.73 -5.45
C PHE A 78 -2.71 14.69 -6.32
N ARG A 79 -3.84 14.22 -6.82
CA ARG A 79 -4.80 14.99 -7.60
C ARG A 79 -6.22 14.66 -7.15
N HIS A 80 -6.96 15.66 -6.68
CA HIS A 80 -8.35 15.50 -6.27
C HIS A 80 -9.20 15.17 -7.51
N ARG A 81 -10.03 14.13 -7.41
CA ARG A 81 -10.82 13.59 -8.53
C ARG A 81 -11.84 14.59 -9.08
N GLN A 82 -12.51 15.33 -8.20
CA GLN A 82 -13.55 16.31 -8.59
C GLN A 82 -12.98 17.69 -8.93
N THR A 83 -12.25 18.31 -8.01
CA THR A 83 -11.74 19.69 -8.18
C THR A 83 -10.49 19.80 -9.05
N GLY A 84 -9.77 18.70 -9.29
CA GLY A 84 -8.49 18.70 -9.99
C GLY A 84 -7.33 19.32 -9.20
N GLN A 85 -7.56 19.71 -7.93
CA GLN A 85 -6.52 20.24 -7.04
C GLN A 85 -5.33 19.29 -6.97
N ARG A 86 -4.11 19.83 -6.98
CA ARG A 86 -2.88 19.05 -6.89
C ARG A 86 -2.08 19.43 -5.66
N LEU A 87 -1.43 18.45 -5.07
CA LEU A 87 -0.43 18.62 -4.02
C LEU A 87 0.70 17.61 -4.25
N ASP A 88 1.90 18.02 -3.91
CA ASP A 88 3.08 17.16 -3.95
C ASP A 88 3.54 16.96 -2.50
N LEU A 89 3.75 15.71 -2.11
CA LEU A 89 4.28 15.34 -0.81
C LEU A 89 5.65 14.68 -0.98
N THR A 90 6.68 15.33 -0.48
CA THR A 90 8.04 14.79 -0.49
C THR A 90 8.17 13.71 0.59
N LEU A 91 8.49 12.47 0.18
CA LEU A 91 8.69 11.34 1.08
C LEU A 91 10.15 10.89 1.02
N SER A 92 10.82 10.95 2.16
CA SER A 92 12.23 10.59 2.37
C SER A 92 12.39 9.20 3.00
N ASP A 93 13.65 8.78 3.19
CA ASP A 93 13.97 7.53 3.88
C ASP A 93 13.36 7.50 5.29
N GLY A 94 12.61 6.43 5.59
CA GLY A 94 11.95 6.23 6.87
C GLY A 94 10.58 6.90 7.02
N ASP A 95 10.15 7.72 6.06
CA ASP A 95 8.85 8.41 6.15
C ASP A 95 7.69 7.43 6.00
N LEU A 96 6.76 7.50 6.96
CA LEU A 96 5.48 6.80 6.95
C LEU A 96 4.36 7.79 6.62
N LEU A 97 3.71 7.57 5.49
CA LEU A 97 2.49 8.27 5.11
C LEU A 97 1.27 7.40 5.44
N LEU A 98 0.32 7.95 6.19
CA LEU A 98 -1.02 7.38 6.35
C LEU A 98 -1.98 8.10 5.41
N MET A 99 -2.66 7.34 4.56
CA MET A 99 -3.74 7.81 3.70
C MET A 99 -5.05 7.34 4.32
N ASP A 100 -5.81 8.27 4.89
CA ASP A 100 -7.09 7.98 5.55
C ASP A 100 -8.12 7.32 4.61
N PRO A 101 -9.12 6.61 5.16
CA PRO A 101 -10.18 5.91 4.40
C PRO A 101 -10.74 6.66 3.17
N GLU A 102 -11.03 7.95 3.32
CA GLU A 102 -11.62 8.77 2.25
C GLU A 102 -10.60 9.17 1.17
N CYS A 103 -9.30 8.98 1.40
CA CYS A 103 -8.26 9.41 0.49
C CYS A 103 -8.42 8.76 -0.90
N GLN A 104 -8.69 7.45 -0.96
CA GLN A 104 -8.75 6.73 -2.25
C GLN A 104 -10.01 7.06 -3.07
N SER A 105 -11.10 7.49 -2.40
CA SER A 105 -12.32 7.91 -3.08
C SER A 105 -12.25 9.35 -3.59
N LEU A 106 -11.49 10.21 -2.91
CA LEU A 106 -11.37 11.64 -3.23
C LEU A 106 -10.14 11.97 -4.09
N TRP A 107 -9.05 11.22 -3.96
CA TRP A 107 -7.76 11.53 -4.56
C TRP A 107 -7.24 10.39 -5.42
N MET A 108 -6.53 10.76 -6.48
CA MET A 108 -5.61 9.87 -7.19
C MET A 108 -4.19 10.27 -6.82
N HIS A 109 -3.27 9.31 -6.80
CA HIS A 109 -1.86 9.55 -6.52
C HIS A 109 -0.96 8.89 -7.56
N GLY A 110 0.29 9.36 -7.65
CA GLY A 110 1.26 8.87 -8.61
C GLY A 110 2.68 9.29 -8.27
N LEU A 111 3.64 8.51 -8.76
CA LEU A 111 5.07 8.76 -8.56
C LEU A 111 5.70 9.09 -9.93
N PRO A 112 5.90 10.38 -10.27
CA PRO A 112 6.37 10.78 -11.59
C PRO A 112 7.85 10.48 -11.78
N THR A 113 8.29 10.38 -13.04
CA THR A 113 9.70 10.29 -13.42
C THR A 113 10.48 11.53 -12.93
N ARG A 114 11.65 11.31 -12.34
CA ARG A 114 12.60 12.31 -11.83
C ARG A 114 14.03 11.90 -12.19
N ARG A 115 14.42 12.10 -13.46
CA ARG A 115 15.67 11.56 -14.06
C ARG A 115 16.99 11.89 -13.32
N ARG A 116 17.01 12.91 -12.44
CA ARG A 116 18.19 13.25 -11.64
C ARG A 116 18.42 12.29 -10.46
N ILE A 117 17.44 11.46 -10.10
CA ILE A 117 17.55 10.50 -9.01
C ILE A 117 18.16 9.22 -9.58
N THR A 118 19.34 8.87 -9.09
CA THR A 118 20.13 7.73 -9.55
C THR A 118 20.16 6.57 -8.55
N THR A 119 19.62 6.78 -7.34
CA THR A 119 19.57 5.79 -6.27
C THR A 119 18.17 5.16 -6.15
N PRO A 120 18.09 3.92 -5.64
CA PRO A 120 16.82 3.20 -5.54
C PRO A 120 15.94 3.72 -4.40
N ARG A 121 14.63 3.54 -4.56
CA ARG A 121 13.60 3.72 -3.53
C ARG A 121 12.78 2.44 -3.39
N LEU A 122 12.62 1.95 -2.17
CA LEU A 122 11.69 0.89 -1.85
C LEU A 122 10.47 1.50 -1.14
N ASN A 123 9.27 1.12 -1.56
CA ASN A 123 8.02 1.54 -0.94
C ASN A 123 7.21 0.32 -0.52
N LEU A 124 6.79 0.29 0.74
CA LEU A 124 5.93 -0.74 1.30
C LEU A 124 4.54 -0.15 1.51
N THR A 125 3.55 -0.64 0.76
CA THR A 125 2.16 -0.21 0.91
C THR A 125 1.37 -1.26 1.67
N PHE A 126 1.01 -0.96 2.91
CA PHE A 126 0.23 -1.82 3.80
C PHE A 126 -1.25 -1.52 3.68
N ARG A 127 -2.05 -2.59 3.61
CA ARG A 127 -3.50 -2.52 3.42
C ARG A 127 -4.20 -3.54 4.30
N VAL A 128 -5.47 -3.27 4.59
CA VAL A 128 -6.38 -4.25 5.17
C VAL A 128 -7.20 -4.82 4.02
N PHE A 129 -7.09 -6.12 3.80
CA PHE A 129 -7.92 -6.87 2.87
C PHE A 129 -9.07 -7.52 3.61
N ARG A 130 -10.24 -7.54 2.98
CA ARG A 130 -11.43 -8.24 3.45
C ARG A 130 -11.14 -9.73 3.50
N THR A 131 -11.37 -10.37 4.65
CA THR A 131 -11.32 -11.82 4.75
C THR A 131 -12.66 -12.39 4.34
N ASP A 132 -12.63 -13.39 3.45
CA ASP A 132 -13.83 -14.14 3.09
C ASP A 132 -14.07 -15.19 4.18
N ASP A 133 -14.98 -14.90 5.12
CA ASP A 133 -15.35 -15.80 6.24
C ASP A 133 -16.04 -17.10 5.77
N SER A 134 -16.25 -17.26 4.46
CA SER A 134 -16.88 -18.43 3.85
C SER A 134 -15.97 -19.68 3.80
N VAL A 135 -14.66 -19.55 4.04
CA VAL A 135 -13.69 -20.67 3.91
C VAL A 135 -13.45 -21.42 5.23
N GLN A 136 -13.85 -20.89 6.39
CA GLN A 136 -13.62 -21.54 7.69
C GLN A 136 -14.70 -22.55 8.11
N ARG A 137 -15.87 -22.62 7.45
CA ARG A 137 -16.97 -23.52 7.87
C ARG A 137 -16.95 -24.93 7.28
N SER A 138 -15.98 -25.26 6.43
CA SER A 138 -15.92 -26.56 5.74
C SER A 138 -14.87 -27.54 6.28
N THR A 139 -14.22 -27.23 7.41
CA THR A 139 -13.22 -28.13 8.04
C THR A 139 -13.62 -28.67 9.42
N GLU A 140 -14.81 -28.34 9.95
CA GLU A 140 -15.34 -28.93 11.20
C GLU A 140 -16.45 -29.98 10.99
N ALA A 141 -16.81 -30.27 9.75
CA ALA A 141 -17.58 -31.46 9.44
C ALA A 141 -16.62 -32.46 8.80
N HIS A 142 -16.08 -33.40 9.57
CA HIS A 142 -15.83 -34.81 9.26
C HIS A 142 -15.25 -35.51 10.50
#